data_AF-A0A1I0X9F4-F1
#
_entry.id   AF-A0A1I0X9F4-F1
#
_cell.length_a   1.000
_cell.length_b   1.000
_cell.length_c   1.000
_cell.angle_alpha   90.00
_cell.angle_beta   90.00
_cell.angle_gamma   90.00
#
_symmetry.space_group_name_H-M   'P 1'
#
loop_
_entity.id
_entity.type
_entity.pdbx_description
1 polymer ?
#
loop_
_entity_poly.entity_id
_entity_poly.type
_entity_poly.pdbx_seq_one_letter_code
_entity_poly.pdbx_strand_id
1 'polypeptide(L)'
;MSEKRLKRKAFFDKIKTKRRLIILNEETFEEKFSFKLNIINVFIVATLGAIFLISITSYIIAFTPLREYIPGYASTQLKKDALNLGLKSDSLEFALKKNDAYIQSVKKVLTGDLEYAKVNKDSIMASEYVDPSEYNFEASPEELELRKKVEAESKKVKK
;
A
#
# COMPACT_ATOMS: atom_id res chain seq x y z
N MET A 1 -59.85 19.03 5.10
CA MET A 1 -58.57 18.34 4.82
C MET A 1 -57.83 18.08 6.13
N SER A 2 -57.24 16.89 6.34
CA SER A 2 -56.54 16.51 7.59
C SER A 2 -55.44 17.52 7.97
N GLU A 3 -55.45 18.01 9.21
CA GLU A 3 -54.52 19.01 9.74
C GLU A 3 -53.04 18.67 9.51
N LYS A 4 -52.70 17.37 9.51
CA LYS A 4 -51.33 16.88 9.25
C LYS A 4 -50.84 17.25 7.83
N ARG A 5 -51.73 17.29 6.83
CA ARG A 5 -51.39 17.65 5.44
C ARG A 5 -51.13 19.16 5.30
N LEU A 6 -51.87 19.98 6.04
CA LEU A 6 -51.70 21.44 6.06
C LEU A 6 -50.35 21.83 6.69
N LYS A 7 -49.97 21.22 7.81
CA LYS A 7 -48.67 21.46 8.47
C LYS A 7 -47.47 21.11 7.58
N ARG A 8 -47.54 19.97 6.85
CA ARG A 8 -46.50 19.59 5.87
C ARG A 8 -46.39 20.61 4.74
N LYS A 9 -47.52 21.07 4.20
CA LYS A 9 -47.54 22.04 3.10
C LYS A 9 -46.87 23.36 3.50
N ALA A 10 -47.20 23.89 4.68
CA ALA A 10 -46.57 25.10 5.22
C ALA A 10 -45.05 24.96 5.41
N PHE A 11 -44.56 23.77 5.79
CA PHE A 11 -43.13 23.51 5.90
C PHE A 11 -42.41 23.51 4.55
N PHE A 12 -42.98 22.83 3.54
CA PHE A 12 -42.44 22.84 2.17
C PHE A 12 -42.45 24.25 1.55
N ASP A 13 -43.49 25.02 1.82
CA ASP A 13 -43.59 26.41 1.36
C ASP A 13 -42.50 27.26 2.01
N LYS A 14 -42.26 27.11 3.32
CA LYS A 14 -41.17 27.80 4.05
C LYS A 14 -39.80 27.44 3.48
N ILE A 15 -39.57 26.20 3.09
CA ILE A 15 -38.31 25.77 2.47
C ILE A 15 -38.11 26.48 1.12
N LYS A 16 -39.14 26.60 0.29
CA LYS A 16 -39.06 27.21 -1.05
C LYS A 16 -39.00 28.75 -1.05
N THR A 17 -39.20 29.39 0.11
CA THR A 17 -39.08 30.85 0.20
C THR A 17 -37.69 31.32 -0.20
N LYS A 18 -37.64 32.30 -1.12
CA LYS A 18 -36.39 32.94 -1.53
C LYS A 18 -36.00 33.98 -0.47
N ARG A 19 -34.78 33.88 0.04
CA ARG A 19 -34.15 34.86 0.94
C ARG A 19 -33.04 35.56 0.17
N ARG A 20 -32.74 36.81 0.50
CA ARG A 20 -31.61 37.53 -0.11
C ARG A 20 -30.57 37.75 0.98
N LEU A 21 -29.35 37.28 0.72
CA LEU A 21 -28.16 37.66 1.46
C LEU A 21 -27.63 38.93 0.81
N ILE A 22 -27.43 39.99 1.58
CA ILE A 22 -26.90 41.27 1.10
C ILE A 22 -25.70 41.61 1.97
N ILE A 23 -24.59 41.98 1.34
CA ILE A 23 -23.41 42.54 2.01
C ILE A 23 -23.36 44.00 1.61
N LEU A 24 -23.59 44.87 2.59
CA LEU A 24 -23.54 46.33 2.44
C LEU A 24 -22.25 46.87 3.06
N ASN A 25 -21.75 47.98 2.54
CA ASN A 25 -20.74 48.78 3.22
C ASN A 25 -21.40 49.53 4.39
N GLU A 26 -20.77 49.54 5.57
CA GLU A 26 -21.33 50.16 6.77
C GLU A 26 -21.33 51.69 6.72
N GLU A 27 -20.34 52.31 6.09
CA GLU A 27 -20.19 53.77 6.03
C GLU A 27 -20.96 54.39 4.86
N THR A 28 -20.93 53.75 3.69
CA THR A 28 -21.58 54.28 2.48
C THR A 28 -22.95 53.68 2.18
N PHE A 29 -23.37 52.65 2.93
CA PHE A 29 -24.59 51.87 2.68
C PHE A 29 -24.72 51.31 1.25
N GLU A 30 -23.63 51.26 0.48
CA GLU A 30 -23.62 50.68 -0.86
C GLU A 30 -23.71 49.16 -0.80
N GLU A 31 -24.64 48.57 -1.57
CA GLU A 31 -24.74 47.11 -1.75
C GLU A 31 -23.56 46.60 -2.58
N LYS A 32 -22.53 46.04 -1.92
CA LYS A 32 -21.37 45.45 -2.61
C LYS A 32 -21.67 44.08 -3.20
N PHE A 33 -22.57 43.32 -2.58
CA PHE A 33 -22.92 41.98 -3.04
C PHE A 33 -24.36 41.64 -2.63
N SER A 34 -25.16 41.11 -3.57
CA SER A 34 -26.47 40.56 -3.25
C SER A 34 -26.67 39.19 -3.90
N PHE A 35 -27.13 38.22 -3.12
CA PHE A 35 -27.34 36.86 -3.58
C PHE A 35 -28.68 36.32 -3.09
N LYS A 36 -29.52 35.79 -4.00
CA LYS A 36 -30.81 35.18 -3.65
C LYS A 36 -30.61 33.71 -3.31
N LEU A 37 -30.72 33.36 -2.03
CA LEU A 37 -30.60 32.02 -1.48
C LEU A 37 -31.98 31.38 -1.28
N ASN A 38 -32.08 30.09 -1.55
CA ASN A 38 -33.17 29.23 -1.11
C ASN A 38 -32.53 28.16 -0.19
N ILE A 39 -33.22 27.73 0.87
CA ILE A 39 -32.76 26.64 1.74
C ILE A 39 -32.37 25.40 0.90
N ILE A 40 -33.13 25.11 -0.17
CA ILE A 40 -32.85 23.99 -1.08
C ILE A 40 -31.51 24.18 -1.80
N ASN A 41 -31.27 25.35 -2.39
CA ASN A 41 -30.03 25.60 -3.13
C ASN A 41 -28.81 25.57 -2.21
N VAL A 42 -28.92 26.14 -1.01
CA VAL A 42 -27.86 26.09 0.01
C VAL A 42 -27.55 24.64 0.38
N PHE A 43 -28.58 23.81 0.60
CA PHE A 43 -28.40 22.40 0.92
C PHE A 43 -27.73 21.62 -0.23
N ILE A 44 -28.12 21.86 -1.47
CA ILE A 44 -27.51 21.22 -2.64
C ILE A 44 -26.04 21.60 -2.76
N VAL A 45 -25.70 22.89 -2.65
CA VAL A 45 -24.32 23.37 -2.72
C VAL A 45 -23.49 22.80 -1.57
N ALA A 46 -24.01 22.80 -0.34
CA ALA A 46 -23.33 22.22 0.81
C ALA A 46 -23.09 20.71 0.64
N THR A 47 -24.08 19.97 0.14
CA THR A 47 -23.96 18.52 -0.08
C THR A 47 -22.97 18.22 -1.18
N LEU A 48 -23.03 18.95 -2.31
CA LEU A 48 -22.08 18.80 -3.40
C LEU A 48 -20.66 19.15 -2.95
N GLY A 49 -20.50 20.22 -2.16
CA GLY A 49 -19.22 20.59 -1.56
C GLY A 49 -18.68 19.53 -0.61
N ALA A 50 -19.54 18.92 0.22
CA ALA A 50 -19.16 17.81 1.09
C ALA A 50 -18.70 16.58 0.30
N ILE A 51 -19.48 16.17 -0.71
CA ILE A 51 -19.12 15.05 -1.60
C ILE A 51 -17.80 15.32 -2.32
N PHE A 52 -17.62 16.54 -2.83
CA PHE A 52 -16.40 16.97 -3.51
C PHE A 52 -15.19 16.92 -2.57
N LEU A 53 -15.31 17.46 -1.35
CA LEU A 53 -14.25 17.39 -0.33
C LEU A 53 -13.91 15.94 0.02
N ILE A 54 -14.90 15.11 0.32
CA ILE A 54 -14.70 13.69 0.63
C ILE A 54 -13.99 12.98 -0.53
N SER A 55 -14.39 13.26 -1.77
CA SER A 55 -13.80 12.64 -2.95
C SER A 55 -12.34 13.04 -3.13
N ILE A 56 -12.02 14.33 -2.99
CA ILE A 56 -10.64 14.85 -3.07
C ILE A 56 -9.80 14.29 -1.93
N THR A 57 -10.29 14.32 -0.69
CA THR A 57 -9.56 13.79 0.47
C THR A 57 -9.28 12.30 0.30
N SER A 58 -10.28 11.53 -0.15
CA SER A 58 -10.09 10.10 -0.45
C SER A 58 -9.08 9.87 -1.57
N TYR A 59 -9.11 10.69 -2.63
CA TYR A 59 -8.13 10.62 -3.72
C TYR A 59 -6.71 10.92 -3.20
N ILE A 60 -6.54 11.98 -2.41
CA ILE A 60 -5.26 12.31 -1.79
C ILE A 60 -4.76 11.13 -0.96
N ILE A 61 -5.58 10.58 -0.06
CA ILE A 61 -5.18 9.45 0.79
C ILE A 61 -4.75 8.24 -0.06
N ALA A 62 -5.49 7.91 -1.12
CA ALA A 62 -5.20 6.74 -1.95
C ALA A 62 -3.89 6.86 -2.76
N PHE A 63 -3.59 8.06 -3.27
CA PHE A 63 -2.44 8.31 -4.15
C PHE A 63 -1.21 8.90 -3.44
N THR A 64 -1.28 9.15 -2.14
CA THR A 64 -0.15 9.66 -1.33
C THR A 64 0.30 8.62 -0.29
N PRO A 65 1.53 8.73 0.24
CA PRO A 65 2.00 7.85 1.31
C PRO A 65 1.21 7.96 2.62
N LEU A 66 0.21 8.84 2.73
CA LEU A 66 -0.70 8.89 3.90
C LEU A 66 -1.39 7.55 4.15
N ARG A 67 -1.69 6.75 3.11
CA ARG A 67 -2.27 5.40 3.28
C ARG A 67 -1.37 4.43 4.04
N GLU A 68 -0.04 4.63 4.00
CA GLU A 68 0.92 3.74 4.67
C GLU A 68 0.93 3.94 6.20
N TYR A 69 0.30 5.00 6.70
CA TYR A 69 0.13 5.25 8.14
C TYR A 69 -1.12 4.55 8.72
N ILE A 70 -1.96 3.95 7.88
CA ILE A 70 -3.12 3.17 8.34
C ILE A 70 -2.62 1.78 8.76
N PRO A 71 -2.81 1.37 10.04
CA PRO A 71 -2.40 0.05 10.50
C PRO A 71 -3.11 -1.04 9.67
N GLY A 72 -2.33 -1.99 9.14
CA GLY A 72 -2.81 -3.07 8.26
C GLY A 72 -2.18 -3.06 6.86
N TYR A 73 -1.66 -1.92 6.39
CA TYR A 73 -0.86 -1.85 5.17
C TYR A 73 0.63 -1.73 5.53
N ALA A 74 1.42 -2.77 5.27
CA ALA A 74 2.86 -2.68 5.48
C ALA A 74 3.45 -1.62 4.53
N SER A 75 4.12 -0.62 5.11
CA SER A 75 4.82 0.42 4.35
C SER A 75 5.81 -0.21 3.39
N THR A 76 6.06 0.47 2.27
CA THR A 76 7.00 -0.05 1.26
C THR A 76 8.40 -0.25 1.84
N GLN A 77 8.76 0.61 2.81
CA GLN A 77 10.04 0.55 3.50
C GLN A 77 10.13 -0.65 4.46
N LEU A 78 9.10 -0.89 5.29
CA LEU A 78 9.07 -2.05 6.18
C LEU A 78 9.16 -3.38 5.41
N LYS A 79 8.51 -3.48 4.25
CA LYS A 79 8.62 -4.68 3.39
C LYS A 79 10.04 -4.89 2.91
N LYS A 80 10.73 -3.83 2.48
CA LYS A 80 12.13 -3.90 2.03
C LYS A 80 13.06 -4.28 3.16
N ASP A 81 12.87 -3.69 4.34
CA ASP A 81 13.70 -3.97 5.50
C ASP A 81 13.51 -5.40 5.99
N ALA A 82 12.27 -5.89 6.04
CA ALA A 82 11.97 -7.28 6.36
C ALA A 82 12.61 -8.26 5.36
N LEU A 83 12.58 -7.94 4.06
CA LEU A 83 13.23 -8.75 3.03
C LEU A 83 14.76 -8.78 3.21
N ASN A 84 15.38 -7.62 3.40
CA ASN A 84 16.82 -7.51 3.62
C ASN A 84 17.25 -8.23 4.90
N LEU A 85 16.45 -8.14 5.97
CA LEU A 85 16.71 -8.83 7.22
C LEU A 85 16.58 -10.35 7.06
N GLY A 86 15.57 -10.81 6.33
CA GLY A 86 15.39 -12.23 6.01
C GLY A 86 16.59 -12.80 5.24
N LEU A 87 17.04 -12.11 4.19
CA LEU A 87 18.21 -12.53 3.40
C LEU A 87 19.50 -12.58 4.24
N LYS A 88 19.71 -11.58 5.11
CA LYS A 88 20.87 -11.57 6.02
C LYS A 88 20.78 -12.68 7.06
N SER A 89 19.60 -12.93 7.62
CA SER A 89 19.38 -13.99 8.60
C SER A 89 19.65 -15.37 8.01
N ASP A 90 19.16 -15.64 6.80
CA ASP A 90 19.42 -16.88 6.07
C ASP A 90 20.93 -17.09 5.79
N SER A 91 21.61 -16.02 5.35
CA SER A 91 23.06 -16.05 5.14
C SER A 91 23.83 -16.34 6.43
N LEU A 92 23.42 -15.73 7.55
CA LEU A 92 24.01 -15.97 8.87
C LEU A 92 23.74 -17.40 9.36
N GLU A 93 22.52 -17.91 9.18
CA GLU A 93 22.16 -19.29 9.53
C GLU A 93 23.02 -20.30 8.77
N PHE A 94 23.23 -20.06 7.46
CA PHE A 94 24.09 -20.90 6.64
C PHE A 94 25.56 -20.87 7.10
N ALA A 95 26.10 -19.68 7.42
CA ALA A 95 27.45 -19.54 7.93
C ALA A 95 27.63 -20.22 9.30
N LEU A 96 26.62 -20.11 10.17
CA LEU A 96 26.61 -20.72 11.49
C LEU A 96 26.56 -22.25 11.40
N LYS A 97 25.68 -22.80 10.54
CA LYS A 97 25.61 -24.25 10.28
C LYS A 97 26.92 -24.83 9.76
N LYS A 98 27.63 -24.09 8.89
CA LYS A 98 28.99 -24.48 8.44
C LYS A 98 29.99 -24.48 9.59
N ASN A 99 29.95 -23.46 10.45
CA ASN A 99 30.83 -23.37 11.61
C ASN A 99 30.56 -24.50 12.60
N ASP A 100 29.29 -24.80 12.90
CA ASP A 100 28.91 -25.91 13.78
C ASP A 100 29.39 -27.24 13.25
N ALA A 101 29.23 -27.50 11.94
CA ALA A 101 29.74 -28.73 11.32
C ALA A 101 31.27 -28.83 11.41
N TYR A 102 31.98 -27.71 11.26
CA TYR A 102 33.44 -27.64 11.44
C TYR A 102 33.86 -27.90 12.90
N ILE A 103 33.21 -27.27 13.87
CA ILE A 103 33.52 -27.48 15.30
C ILE A 103 33.23 -28.92 15.70
N GLN A 104 32.14 -29.51 15.20
CA GLN A 104 31.82 -30.92 15.42
C GLN A 104 32.87 -31.86 14.83
N SER A 105 33.37 -31.59 13.61
CA SER A 105 34.41 -32.43 13.01
C SER A 105 35.73 -32.31 13.78
N VAL A 106 36.12 -31.10 14.21
CA VAL A 106 37.30 -30.89 15.07
C VAL A 106 37.14 -31.65 16.39
N LYS A 107 35.95 -31.58 17.03
CA LYS A 107 35.67 -32.31 18.27
C LYS A 107 35.82 -33.82 18.09
N LYS A 108 35.27 -34.39 17.01
CA LYS A 108 35.37 -35.82 16.69
C LYS A 108 36.83 -36.28 16.52
N VAL A 109 37.66 -35.48 15.85
CA VAL A 109 39.10 -35.76 15.69
C VAL A 109 39.80 -35.78 17.06
N LEU A 110 39.53 -34.80 17.92
CA LEU A 110 40.14 -34.71 19.25
C LEU A 110 39.71 -35.84 20.21
N THR A 111 38.47 -36.33 20.09
CA THR A 111 37.97 -37.43 20.92
C THR A 111 38.34 -38.82 20.39
N GLY A 112 39.06 -38.91 19.27
CA GLY A 112 39.44 -40.18 18.65
C GLY A 112 38.28 -40.94 18.02
N ASP A 113 37.11 -40.33 17.90
CA ASP A 113 35.88 -40.91 17.34
C ASP A 113 35.86 -40.67 15.82
N LEU A 114 36.92 -41.16 15.17
CA LEU A 114 37.12 -41.05 13.74
C LEU A 114 36.28 -42.13 13.05
N GLU A 115 35.03 -41.80 12.75
CA GLU A 115 34.40 -42.37 11.57
C GLU A 115 35.21 -41.90 10.38
N TYR A 116 36.13 -42.75 9.88
CA TYR A 116 36.69 -42.62 8.54
C TYR A 116 35.51 -42.79 7.57
N ALA A 117 34.72 -41.73 7.42
CA ALA A 117 33.72 -41.66 6.40
C ALA A 117 34.44 -42.05 5.12
N LYS A 118 33.89 -43.03 4.41
CA LYS A 118 34.28 -43.37 3.05
C LYS A 118 34.01 -42.14 2.18
N VAL A 119 34.88 -41.14 2.26
CA VAL A 119 34.86 -39.97 1.41
C VAL A 119 35.35 -40.48 0.07
N ASN A 120 34.42 -40.97 -0.73
CA ASN A 120 34.67 -41.29 -2.13
C ASN A 120 35.16 -40.00 -2.78
N LYS A 121 36.41 -40.03 -3.26
CA LYS A 121 37.05 -38.95 -4.00
C LYS A 121 36.18 -38.45 -5.16
N ASP A 122 35.36 -39.33 -5.73
CA ASP A 122 34.38 -39.04 -6.77
C ASP A 122 33.29 -38.05 -6.34
N SER A 123 32.90 -38.01 -5.07
CA SER A 123 31.88 -37.05 -4.57
C SER A 123 32.42 -35.63 -4.38
N ILE A 124 33.73 -35.47 -4.22
CA ILE A 124 34.38 -34.15 -4.14
C ILE A 124 34.80 -33.65 -5.53
N MET A 125 35.10 -34.57 -6.46
CA MET A 125 35.47 -34.23 -7.84
C MET A 125 34.27 -34.00 -8.78
N ALA A 126 33.06 -34.40 -8.38
CA ALA A 126 31.83 -34.15 -9.14
C ALA A 126 31.30 -32.70 -9.05
N SER A 127 31.94 -31.81 -8.29
CA SER A 127 31.71 -30.37 -8.44
C SER A 127 32.54 -29.88 -9.63
N GLU A 128 32.17 -30.32 -10.82
CA GLU A 128 32.64 -29.72 -12.06
C GLU A 128 32.25 -28.23 -11.98
N TYR A 129 33.26 -27.36 -12.06
CA TYR A 129 33.04 -25.94 -12.17
C TYR A 129 32.32 -25.71 -13.50
N VAL A 130 30.99 -25.60 -13.45
CA VAL A 130 30.17 -25.28 -14.61
C VAL A 130 30.42 -23.80 -14.90
N ASP A 131 31.10 -23.51 -16.01
CA ASP A 131 31.30 -22.14 -16.46
C ASP A 131 29.91 -21.51 -16.71
N PRO A 132 29.54 -20.44 -15.99
CA PRO A 132 28.24 -19.80 -16.16
C PRO A 132 27.97 -19.34 -17.59
N SER A 133 29.02 -19.14 -18.40
CA SER A 133 28.90 -18.72 -19.81
C SER A 133 28.35 -19.80 -20.75
N GLU A 134 28.32 -21.07 -20.33
CA GLU A 134 27.75 -22.18 -21.12
C GLU A 134 26.21 -22.29 -20.98
N TYR A 135 25.61 -21.59 -20.00
CA TYR A 135 24.16 -21.56 -19.83
C TYR A 135 23.51 -20.40 -20.60
N ASN A 136 22.47 -20.72 -21.37
CA ASN A 136 21.62 -19.69 -21.96
C ASN A 136 20.73 -19.07 -20.86
N PHE A 137 21.06 -17.84 -20.43
CA PHE A 137 20.27 -17.06 -19.48
C PHE A 137 19.04 -16.37 -20.11
N GLU A 138 18.68 -16.73 -21.33
CA GLU A 138 17.44 -16.24 -21.93
C GLU A 138 16.24 -16.64 -21.07
N ALA A 139 15.38 -15.65 -20.82
CA ALA A 139 14.13 -15.85 -20.13
C ALA A 139 13.30 -16.93 -20.84
N SER A 140 12.95 -18.00 -20.11
CA SER A 140 11.94 -18.95 -20.58
C SER A 140 10.64 -18.18 -20.88
N PRO A 141 9.87 -18.56 -21.91
CA PRO A 141 8.56 -17.96 -22.18
C PRO A 141 7.66 -17.93 -20.93
N GLU A 142 7.74 -18.93 -20.06
CA GLU A 142 7.00 -19.02 -18.80
C GLU A 142 7.45 -17.98 -17.76
N GLU A 143 8.76 -17.73 -17.67
CA GLU A 143 9.34 -16.72 -16.78
C GLU A 143 8.95 -15.31 -17.23
N LEU A 144 8.92 -15.09 -18.54
CA LEU A 144 8.50 -13.83 -19.14
C LEU A 144 7.00 -13.56 -18.89
N GLU A 145 6.16 -14.59 -18.96
CA GLU A 145 4.74 -14.49 -18.57
C GLU A 145 4.56 -14.20 -17.08
N LEU A 146 5.35 -14.84 -16.23
CA LEU A 146 5.31 -14.62 -14.79
C LEU A 146 5.70 -13.17 -14.45
N ARG A 147 6.77 -12.63 -15.06
CA ARG A 147 7.17 -11.22 -14.91
C ARG A 147 6.04 -10.27 -15.27
N LYS A 148 5.37 -10.50 -16.41
CA LYS A 148 4.21 -9.69 -16.83
C LYS A 148 3.06 -9.75 -15.81
N LYS A 149 2.77 -10.93 -15.26
CA LYS A 149 1.73 -11.08 -14.21
C LYS A 149 2.09 -10.32 -12.94
N VAL A 150 3.33 -10.46 -12.45
CA VAL A 150 3.82 -9.76 -11.25
C VAL A 150 3.85 -8.24 -11.44
N GLU A 151 4.27 -7.76 -12.62
CA GLU A 151 4.22 -6.33 -12.95
C GLU A 151 2.78 -5.78 -12.98
N ALA A 152 1.84 -6.54 -13.56
CA ALA A 152 0.44 -6.14 -13.58
C ALA A 152 -0.15 -6.09 -12.16
N GLU A 153 0.19 -7.06 -11.32
CA GLU A 153 -0.27 -7.15 -9.93
C GLU A 153 0.33 -6.03 -9.06
N SER A 154 1.64 -5.78 -9.19
CA SER A 154 2.30 -4.65 -8.49
C SER A 154 1.76 -3.29 -8.94
N LYS A 155 1.37 -3.12 -10.21
CA LYS A 155 0.69 -1.90 -10.71
C LYS A 155 -0.74 -1.78 -10.17
N LYS A 156 -1.48 -2.89 -10.01
CA LYS A 156 -2.82 -2.89 -9.42
C LYS A 156 -2.81 -2.50 -7.93
N VAL A 157 -1.77 -2.89 -7.19
CA VAL A 157 -1.58 -2.51 -5.77
C VAL A 157 -1.14 -1.05 -5.61
N LYS A 158 -0.60 -0.44 -6.67
CA LYS A 158 -0.19 0.98 -6.71
C LYS A 158 -1.31 1.94 -7.15
N LYS A 159 -2.46 1.45 -7.62
CA LYS A 159 -3.69 2.24 -7.82
C LYS A 159 -4.60 2.16 -6.60
#